data_AF-A0A6A4LES6-F1
#
_entry.id   AF-A0A6A4LES6-F1
#
_cell.length_a   1.000
_cell.length_b   1.000
_cell.length_c   1.000
_cell.angle_alpha   90.00
_cell.angle_beta   90.00
_cell.angle_gamma   90.00
#
_symmetry.space_group_name_H-M   'P 1'
#
loop_
_entity.id
_entity.type
_entity.pdbx_description
1 polymer ?
#
loop_
_entity_poly.entity_id
_entity_poly.type
_entity_poly.pdbx_seq_one_letter_code
_entity_poly.pdbx_strand_id
1 'polypeptide(L)'
;MVVTSNGEEVQEQIKPEYDRKSELKAFDDKKTGVKGLVDAGVTKIPRIFIHDKSQLNDISTTSSVAPLFSVPIIDFGGVDQGSAQRAGIIKKVRDACEKFGFFQVVNHGIAEYVMDDMIDGVLRFQRKILK
;
A
#
# COMPACT_ATOMS: atom_id res chain seq x y z
N MET A 1 32.24 -39.84 47.69
CA MET A 1 32.42 -38.50 47.08
C MET A 1 31.72 -38.56 45.72
N VAL A 2 30.39 -38.42 45.65
CA VAL A 2 29.54 -37.20 45.63
C VAL A 2 29.80 -36.29 44.41
N VAL A 3 28.69 -35.96 43.73
CA VAL A 3 28.41 -34.95 42.66
C VAL A 3 28.70 -35.43 41.22
N THR A 4 27.76 -35.89 40.39
CA THR A 4 26.57 -35.30 39.69
C THR A 4 26.85 -34.36 38.50
N SER A 5 26.35 -34.81 37.33
CA SER A 5 25.62 -34.11 36.25
C SER A 5 26.24 -32.98 35.41
N ASN A 6 26.17 -33.26 34.09
CA ASN A 6 25.68 -32.46 32.96
C ASN A 6 26.25 -31.06 32.65
N GLY A 7 26.65 -30.91 31.39
CA GLY A 7 26.75 -29.63 30.69
C GLY A 7 26.81 -29.90 29.19
N GLU A 8 25.65 -30.14 28.58
CA GLU A 8 25.50 -30.03 27.13
C GLU A 8 25.88 -28.59 26.74
N GLU A 9 26.95 -28.44 25.97
CA GLU A 9 27.33 -27.14 25.39
C GLU A 9 26.26 -26.74 24.37
N VAL A 10 25.26 -26.01 24.84
CA VAL A 10 24.35 -25.27 23.97
C VAL A 10 25.19 -24.16 23.33
N GLN A 11 25.61 -24.38 22.09
CA GLN A 11 26.03 -23.30 21.20
C GLN A 11 24.82 -22.41 20.96
N GLU A 12 24.61 -21.46 21.86
CA GLU A 12 23.70 -20.35 21.67
C GLU A 12 24.28 -19.54 20.50
N GLN A 13 23.83 -19.86 19.28
CA GLN A 13 24.07 -19.04 18.12
C GLN A 13 23.46 -17.67 18.41
N ILE A 14 24.29 -16.74 18.90
CA ILE A 14 23.97 -15.33 19.04
C ILE A 14 23.61 -14.86 17.62
N LYS A 15 22.32 -14.88 17.30
CA LYS A 15 21.82 -14.24 16.08
C LYS A 15 22.24 -12.78 16.22
N PRO A 16 23.03 -12.23 15.28
CA PRO A 16 23.35 -10.82 15.33
C PRO A 16 22.04 -10.05 15.44
N GLU A 17 22.02 -9.11 16.39
CA GLU A 17 20.89 -8.21 16.56
C GLU A 17 20.54 -7.61 15.20
N TYR A 18 19.26 -7.67 14.85
CA TYR A 18 18.81 -7.25 13.53
C TYR A 18 18.97 -5.73 13.40
N ASP A 19 19.98 -5.30 12.65
CA ASP A 19 20.20 -3.89 12.36
C ASP A 19 19.39 -3.45 11.13
N ARG A 20 18.16 -2.98 11.39
CA ARG A 20 17.27 -2.43 10.36
C ARG A 20 17.92 -1.28 9.58
N LYS A 21 18.80 -0.50 10.20
CA LYS A 21 19.38 0.71 9.58
C LYS A 21 20.39 0.35 8.51
N SER A 22 21.26 -0.65 8.75
CA SER A 22 22.21 -1.11 7.73
C SER A 22 21.50 -1.79 6.56
N GLU A 23 20.46 -2.61 6.78
CA GLU A 23 19.68 -3.21 5.69
C GLU A 23 18.98 -2.15 4.83
N LEU A 24 18.37 -1.13 5.48
CA LEU A 24 17.73 -0.02 4.76
C LEU A 24 18.74 0.78 3.93
N LYS A 25 19.92 1.06 4.49
CA LYS A 25 21.00 1.73 3.76
C LYS A 25 21.45 0.91 2.55
N ALA A 26 21.70 -0.38 2.72
CA ALA A 26 22.10 -1.27 1.63
C ALA A 26 21.03 -1.37 0.52
N PHE A 27 19.76 -1.29 0.89
CA PHE A 27 18.65 -1.21 -0.06
C PHE A 27 18.65 0.12 -0.83
N ASP A 28 18.74 1.25 -0.13
CA ASP A 28 18.73 2.59 -0.73
C ASP A 28 19.95 2.84 -1.61
N ASP A 29 21.12 2.30 -1.25
CA ASP A 29 22.36 2.42 -2.01
C ASP A 29 22.31 1.68 -3.35
N LYS A 30 21.46 0.65 -3.49
CA LYS A 30 21.22 -0.02 -4.79
C LYS A 30 20.46 0.87 -5.77
N LYS A 31 19.71 1.88 -5.31
CA LYS A 31 18.92 2.82 -6.12
C LYS A 31 17.93 2.19 -7.12
N THR A 32 17.68 0.88 -7.01
CA THR A 32 16.74 0.14 -7.88
C THR A 32 15.32 0.06 -7.31
N GLY A 33 15.11 0.54 -6.08
CA GLY A 33 13.83 0.43 -5.37
C GLY A 33 13.34 -1.02 -5.21
N VAL A 34 12.06 -1.17 -4.83
CA VAL A 34 11.44 -2.48 -4.57
C VAL A 34 11.33 -3.29 -5.86
N LYS A 35 11.06 -2.64 -7.00
CA LYS A 35 10.96 -3.35 -8.29
C LYS A 35 12.29 -4.01 -8.69
N GLY A 36 13.44 -3.42 -8.37
CA GLY A 36 14.73 -4.09 -8.58
C GLY A 36 14.91 -5.38 -7.76
N LEU A 37 14.28 -5.48 -6.59
CA LEU A 37 14.26 -6.74 -5.83
C LEU A 37 13.42 -7.81 -6.53
N VAL A 38 12.26 -7.41 -7.06
CA VAL A 38 11.38 -8.30 -7.83
C VAL A 38 12.07 -8.79 -9.10
N ASP A 39 12.69 -7.88 -9.86
CA ASP A 39 13.43 -8.21 -11.09
C ASP A 39 14.65 -9.12 -10.80
N ALA A 40 15.26 -9.01 -9.62
CA ALA A 40 16.34 -9.89 -9.15
C ALA A 40 15.87 -11.28 -8.70
N GLY A 41 14.55 -11.55 -8.68
CA GLY A 41 13.99 -12.86 -8.37
C GLY A 41 14.13 -13.26 -6.90
N VAL A 42 14.09 -12.30 -5.96
CA VAL A 42 14.20 -12.62 -4.52
C VAL A 42 13.06 -13.55 -4.08
N THR A 43 13.40 -14.60 -3.33
CA THR A 43 12.43 -15.61 -2.84
C THR A 43 11.95 -15.33 -1.42
N LYS A 44 12.55 -14.35 -0.73
CA LYS A 44 12.18 -13.94 0.63
C LYS A 44 12.04 -12.42 0.69
N ILE A 45 11.03 -11.95 1.41
CA ILE A 45 10.81 -10.53 1.67
C ILE A 45 11.89 -10.03 2.65
N PRO A 46 12.66 -8.98 2.31
CA PRO A 46 13.61 -8.35 3.23
C PRO A 46 12.93 -7.92 4.52
N ARG A 47 13.62 -8.06 5.67
CA ARG A 47 12.99 -7.83 6.98
C ARG A 47 12.57 -6.38 7.18
N ILE A 48 13.21 -5.43 6.49
CA ILE A 48 12.84 -4.00 6.49
C ILE A 48 11.39 -3.71 6.04
N PHE A 49 10.76 -4.61 5.26
CA PHE A 49 9.39 -4.49 4.76
C PHE A 49 8.35 -5.28 5.57
N ILE A 50 8.79 -6.06 6.56
CA ILE A 50 7.89 -6.86 7.40
C ILE A 50 7.43 -5.98 8.56
N HIS A 51 6.13 -5.75 8.63
CA HIS A 51 5.50 -5.05 9.76
C HIS A 51 5.47 -5.97 10.98
N ASP A 52 5.67 -5.39 12.17
CA ASP A 52 5.51 -6.14 13.41
C ASP A 52 4.04 -6.56 13.58
N LYS A 53 3.80 -7.77 14.08
CA LYS A 53 2.46 -8.32 14.29
C LYS A 53 1.63 -7.47 15.24
N SER A 54 2.27 -6.73 16.14
CA SER A 54 1.62 -5.72 16.99
C SER A 54 0.89 -4.62 16.18
N GLN A 55 1.33 -4.35 14.95
CA GLN A 55 0.71 -3.40 14.01
C GLN A 55 -0.33 -4.07 13.09
N LEU A 56 -0.44 -5.40 13.09
CA LEU A 56 -1.35 -6.15 12.20
C LEU A 56 -2.69 -6.50 12.86
N ASN A 57 -2.85 -6.29 14.17
CA ASN A 57 -4.11 -6.55 14.88
C ASN A 57 -5.28 -5.68 14.35
N ASP A 58 -4.98 -4.58 13.66
CA ASP A 58 -5.99 -3.74 12.98
C ASP A 58 -6.39 -4.26 11.59
N ILE A 59 -5.60 -5.15 10.98
CA ILE A 59 -5.82 -5.61 9.59
C ILE A 59 -6.53 -6.97 9.55
N SER A 60 -6.43 -7.77 10.61
CA SER A 60 -6.95 -9.15 10.64
C SER A 60 -8.49 -9.27 10.72
N THR A 61 -9.25 -8.17 10.87
CA THR A 61 -10.71 -8.23 11.05
C THR A 61 -11.51 -8.10 9.75
N THR A 62 -10.89 -7.92 8.58
CA THR A 62 -11.67 -7.74 7.32
C THR A 62 -12.03 -9.03 6.59
N SER A 63 -11.68 -10.21 7.12
CA SER A 63 -12.06 -11.50 6.51
C SER A 63 -13.43 -12.03 6.95
N SER A 64 -14.13 -11.34 7.85
CA SER A 64 -15.52 -11.67 8.23
C SER A 64 -16.45 -10.52 7.88
N VAL A 65 -17.15 -10.68 6.75
CA VAL A 65 -18.43 -10.03 6.37
C VAL A 65 -18.91 -8.92 7.33
N ALA A 66 -18.29 -7.75 7.25
CA ALA A 66 -18.88 -6.51 7.75
C ALA A 66 -19.69 -5.89 6.59
N PRO A 67 -20.85 -5.26 6.86
CA PRO A 67 -21.81 -4.94 5.81
C PRO A 67 -21.19 -3.96 4.82
N LEU A 68 -20.99 -4.42 3.58
CA LEU A 68 -21.06 -3.68 2.31
C LEU A 68 -20.81 -2.16 2.41
N PHE A 69 -19.68 -1.75 3.01
CA PHE A 69 -19.34 -0.33 3.05
C PHE A 69 -18.77 0.04 1.68
N SER A 70 -19.66 0.27 0.72
CA SER A 70 -19.28 0.66 -0.63
C SER A 70 -18.91 2.14 -0.63
N VAL A 71 -17.72 2.44 -1.14
CA VAL A 71 -17.25 3.81 -1.37
C VAL A 71 -18.28 4.55 -2.24
N PRO A 72 -18.71 5.77 -1.87
CA PRO A 72 -19.67 6.52 -2.68
C PRO A 72 -19.13 6.78 -4.09
N ILE A 73 -19.97 6.57 -5.10
CA ILE A 73 -19.68 6.95 -6.50
C ILE A 73 -20.58 8.14 -6.84
N ILE A 74 -19.99 9.24 -7.28
CA ILE A 74 -20.70 10.47 -7.63
C ILE A 74 -20.59 10.71 -9.13
N ASP A 75 -21.75 10.74 -9.78
CA ASP A 75 -21.88 11.09 -11.19
C ASP A 75 -21.89 12.61 -11.37
N PHE A 76 -20.93 13.13 -12.14
CA PHE A 76 -20.81 14.55 -12.48
C PHE A 76 -21.48 14.89 -13.80
N GLY A 77 -22.11 13.91 -14.46
CA GLY A 77 -22.90 14.10 -15.66
C GLY A 77 -23.96 15.20 -15.46
N GLY A 78 -23.95 16.17 -16.37
CA GLY A 78 -24.89 17.29 -16.33
C GLY A 78 -24.65 18.33 -15.25
N VAL A 79 -23.47 18.36 -14.62
CA VAL A 79 -23.07 19.44 -13.69
C VAL A 79 -23.16 20.83 -14.32
N ASP A 80 -22.95 20.92 -15.64
CA ASP A 80 -23.02 22.17 -16.41
C ASP A 80 -24.38 22.40 -17.07
N GLN A 81 -25.34 21.48 -16.93
CA GLN A 81 -26.65 21.54 -17.62
C GLN A 81 -27.71 22.34 -16.86
N GLY A 82 -27.46 22.77 -15.62
CA GLY A 82 -28.41 23.58 -14.86
C GLY A 82 -28.06 23.77 -13.38
N SER A 83 -28.61 24.84 -12.78
CA SER A 83 -28.35 25.19 -11.37
C SER A 83 -28.87 24.13 -10.39
N ALA A 84 -30.00 23.50 -10.69
CA ALA A 84 -30.60 22.48 -9.83
C ALA A 84 -29.79 21.17 -9.82
N GLN A 85 -29.35 20.69 -10.98
CA GLN A 85 -28.51 19.50 -11.13
C GLN A 85 -27.17 19.71 -10.42
N ARG A 86 -26.55 20.86 -10.65
CA ARG A 86 -25.30 21.25 -9.98
C ARG A 86 -25.45 21.26 -8.46
N ALA A 87 -26.53 21.84 -7.93
CA ALA A 87 -26.79 21.85 -6.49
C ALA A 87 -26.95 20.43 -5.91
N GLY A 88 -27.60 19.53 -6.65
CA GLY A 88 -27.71 18.11 -6.29
C GLY A 88 -26.36 17.40 -6.21
N ILE A 89 -25.48 17.62 -7.18
CA ILE A 89 -24.12 17.05 -7.20
C ILE A 89 -23.28 17.60 -6.04
N ILE A 90 -23.32 18.92 -5.80
CA ILE A 90 -22.63 19.56 -4.67
C ILE A 90 -23.07 18.96 -3.33
N LYS A 91 -24.38 18.71 -3.16
CA LYS A 91 -24.90 18.06 -1.96
C LYS A 91 -24.32 16.65 -1.79
N LYS A 92 -24.26 15.84 -2.86
CA LYS A 92 -23.65 14.50 -2.81
C LYS A 92 -22.17 14.55 -2.43
N VAL A 93 -21.41 15.50 -3.00
CA VAL A 93 -19.99 15.71 -2.67
C VAL A 93 -19.83 16.07 -1.21
N ARG A 94 -20.63 17.02 -0.70
CA ARG A 94 -20.63 17.40 0.72
C ARG A 94 -20.90 16.19 1.61
N ASP A 95 -21.97 15.45 1.32
CA ASP A 95 -22.37 14.28 2.12
C ASP A 95 -21.28 13.20 2.14
N ALA A 96 -20.59 12.98 1.00
CA ALA A 96 -19.50 12.03 0.90
C ALA A 96 -18.25 12.48 1.68
N CYS A 97 -17.88 13.76 1.59
CA CYS A 97 -16.79 14.32 2.39
C CYS A 97 -17.06 14.21 3.89
N GLU A 98 -18.28 14.55 4.34
CA GLU A 98 -18.62 14.54 5.77
C GLU A 98 -18.71 13.12 6.36
N LYS A 99 -19.22 12.15 5.60
CA LYS A 99 -19.46 10.78 6.10
C LYS A 99 -18.33 9.80 5.84
N PHE A 100 -17.62 9.96 4.72
CA PHE A 100 -16.61 9.00 4.25
C PHE A 100 -15.21 9.61 4.19
N GLY A 101 -15.09 10.91 3.90
CA GLY A 101 -13.80 11.56 3.66
C GLY A 101 -13.18 11.25 2.30
N PHE A 102 -13.77 10.34 1.52
CA PHE A 102 -13.37 9.99 0.16
C PHE A 102 -14.55 9.46 -0.65
N PHE A 103 -14.46 9.55 -1.99
CA PHE A 103 -15.46 9.08 -2.95
C PHE A 103 -14.82 8.88 -4.33
N GLN A 104 -15.51 8.17 -5.20
CA GLN A 104 -15.15 8.01 -6.61
C GLN A 104 -16.02 8.93 -7.47
N VAL A 105 -15.50 9.37 -8.61
CA VAL A 105 -16.23 10.24 -9.55
C VAL A 105 -16.32 9.56 -10.91
N VAL A 106 -17.49 9.66 -11.54
CA VAL A 106 -17.71 9.26 -12.95
C VAL A 106 -18.25 10.45 -13.73
N ASN A 107 -18.12 10.43 -15.06
CA ASN A 107 -18.49 11.54 -15.94
C ASN A 107 -17.86 12.88 -15.52
N HIS A 108 -16.61 12.86 -15.05
CA HIS A 108 -15.85 14.04 -14.59
C HIS A 108 -15.43 14.99 -15.72
N GLY A 109 -15.69 14.64 -16.99
CA GLY A 109 -15.37 15.48 -18.16
C GLY A 109 -13.91 15.41 -18.64
N ILE A 110 -13.08 14.57 -18.03
CA ILE A 110 -11.73 14.28 -18.54
C ILE A 110 -11.85 13.15 -19.55
N ALA A 111 -11.29 13.35 -20.75
CA ALA A 111 -11.34 12.34 -21.80
C ALA A 111 -10.58 11.08 -21.40
N GLU A 112 -11.14 9.91 -21.73
CA GLU A 112 -10.62 8.60 -21.35
C GLU A 112 -9.16 8.40 -21.77
N TYR A 113 -8.82 8.76 -23.02
CA TYR A 113 -7.46 8.63 -23.55
C TYR A 113 -6.42 9.42 -22.73
N VAL A 114 -6.80 10.51 -22.07
CA VAL A 114 -5.87 11.29 -21.23
C VAL A 114 -5.49 10.50 -19.98
N MET A 115 -6.45 9.76 -19.39
CA MET A 115 -6.18 8.90 -18.25
C MET A 115 -5.33 7.69 -18.67
N ASP A 116 -5.64 7.10 -19.83
CA ASP A 116 -4.85 5.99 -20.40
C ASP A 116 -3.41 6.40 -20.69
N ASP A 117 -3.21 7.54 -21.35
CA ASP A 117 -1.89 8.10 -21.64
C ASP A 117 -1.11 8.43 -20.36
N MET A 118 -1.80 8.90 -19.31
CA MET A 118 -1.18 9.14 -18.01
C MET A 118 -0.70 7.82 -17.37
N ILE A 119 -1.54 6.78 -17.39
CA ILE A 119 -1.17 5.45 -16.87
C ILE A 119 0.02 4.89 -17.65
N ASP A 120 -0.05 4.91 -18.98
CA ASP A 120 1.03 4.43 -19.84
C ASP A 120 2.32 5.24 -19.65
N GLY A 121 2.23 6.55 -19.50
CA GLY A 121 3.35 7.43 -19.19
C GLY A 121 4.07 7.03 -17.89
N VAL A 122 3.31 6.81 -16.81
CA VAL A 122 3.86 6.34 -15.52
C VAL A 122 4.52 4.97 -15.67
N LEU A 123 3.86 4.03 -16.37
CA LEU A 123 4.40 2.70 -16.61
C LEU A 123 5.71 2.75 -17.43
N ARG A 124 5.78 3.60 -18.45
CA ARG A 124 7.00 3.82 -19.24
C ARG A 124 8.13 4.39 -18.39
N PHE A 125 7.84 5.35 -17.52
CA PHE A 125 8.81 5.93 -16.61
C PHE A 125 9.38 4.87 -15.65
N GLN A 126 8.52 4.09 -15.01
CA GLN A 126 8.94 3.02 -14.09
C GLN A 126 9.77 1.93 -14.78
N ARG A 127 9.47 1.59 -16.03
CA ARG A 127 10.27 0.63 -16.82
C ARG A 127 11.66 1.18 -17.17
N LYS A 128 11.81 2.49 -17.41
CA LYS A 128 13.07 3.11 -17.80
C LYS A 128 14.08 3.23 -16.65
N ILE A 129 13.63 3.36 -15.41
CA ILE A 129 14.50 3.54 -14.23
C ILE A 129 15.34 2.29 -13.89
N LEU A 130 15.04 1.13 -14.49
CA LEU A 130 15.62 -0.16 -14.11
C LEU A 130 16.42 -0.83 -15.25
N LYS A 131 16.79 -0.07 -16.27
CA LYS A 131 17.80 -0.46 -17.27
C LYS A 131 19.07 0.33 -17.02
#